data_AF-A0A938MM33-F1
#
_entry.id   AF-A0A938MM33-F1
#
_cell.length_a   1.000
_cell.length_b   1.000
_cell.length_c   1.000
_cell.angle_alpha   90.00
_cell.angle_beta   90.00
_cell.angle_gamma   90.00
#
_symmetry.space_group_name_H-M   'P 1'
#
loop_
_entity.id
_entity.type
_entity.pdbx_description
1 polymer ?
#
loop_
_entity_poly.entity_id
_entity_poly.type
_entity_poly.pdbx_seq_one_letter_code
_entity_poly.pdbx_strand_id
1 'polypeptide(L)'
;MTPANPAATADPLRAHARTKSIVFAFFFLSGACGLIYEVVWMRLLGLLMGHTVHSVTTVLTAFMGGLALGSYLAGRIVDGPFGTRHPNRPLLIYGVLEAAIGLYCALLPHLIHAAEPLFQAIYPLASDSFELFNLLRFLVCGSLLLIPTTFMGATLPALSRYLVARQDTLGLTVGRLYALNTFGAVFGSFATGFFFIPWFGMRLTTY
;
A
#
# COMPACT_ATOMS: atom_id res chain seq x y z
N MET A 1 -18.36 52.97 -15.64
CA MET A 1 -18.97 51.62 -15.63
C MET A 1 -17.96 50.65 -16.22
N THR A 2 -17.11 50.06 -15.37
CA THR A 2 -16.19 48.99 -15.75
C THR A 2 -16.96 47.66 -15.74
N PRO A 3 -16.83 46.80 -16.77
CA PRO A 3 -17.56 45.54 -16.83
C PRO A 3 -17.02 44.59 -15.76
N ALA A 4 -17.93 43.98 -15.02
CA ALA A 4 -17.61 42.95 -14.03
C ALA A 4 -16.94 41.75 -14.72
N ASN A 5 -15.75 41.40 -14.25
CA ASN A 5 -14.99 40.24 -14.70
C ASN A 5 -15.73 38.92 -14.32
N PRO A 6 -16.14 38.07 -15.28
CA PRO A 6 -16.87 36.84 -15.00
C PRO A 6 -15.97 35.68 -14.48
N ALA A 7 -14.68 35.91 -14.22
CA ALA A 7 -13.74 34.86 -13.82
C ALA A 7 -13.76 34.49 -12.32
N ALA A 8 -14.64 35.07 -11.50
CA ALA A 8 -14.52 35.00 -10.04
C ALA A 8 -15.67 34.27 -9.33
N THR A 9 -15.96 33.03 -9.70
CA THR A 9 -16.53 32.01 -8.79
C THR A 9 -16.37 30.62 -9.41
N ALA A 10 -15.24 29.96 -9.17
CA ALA A 10 -15.21 28.51 -9.30
C ALA A 10 -16.26 27.95 -8.33
N ASP A 11 -17.38 27.46 -8.86
CA ASP A 11 -18.49 26.93 -8.07
C ASP A 11 -17.96 25.92 -7.04
N PRO A 12 -18.09 26.19 -5.73
CA PRO A 12 -17.54 25.32 -4.69
C PRO A 12 -18.07 23.89 -4.79
N LEU A 13 -19.25 23.67 -5.37
CA LEU A 13 -19.80 22.34 -5.63
C LEU A 13 -18.98 21.56 -6.68
N ARG A 14 -18.52 22.23 -7.74
CA ARG A 14 -17.68 21.62 -8.79
C ARG A 14 -16.29 21.26 -8.28
N ALA A 15 -15.72 22.10 -7.42
CA ALA A 15 -14.42 21.84 -6.81
C ALA A 15 -14.45 20.59 -5.92
N HIS A 16 -15.49 20.43 -5.08
CA HIS A 16 -15.65 19.25 -4.23
C HIS A 16 -15.90 17.96 -5.04
N ALA A 17 -16.70 18.03 -6.11
CA ALA A 17 -16.94 16.87 -6.98
C ALA A 17 -15.66 16.40 -7.68
N ARG A 18 -14.84 17.34 -8.18
CA ARG A 18 -13.55 17.05 -8.81
C ARG A 18 -12.57 16.41 -7.83
N THR A 19 -12.44 16.93 -6.60
CA THR A 19 -11.56 16.33 -5.58
C THR A 19 -11.98 14.90 -5.24
N LYS A 20 -13.28 14.63 -5.07
CA LYS A 20 -13.78 13.27 -4.82
C LYS A 20 -13.45 12.30 -5.95
N SER A 21 -13.64 12.72 -7.21
CA SER A 21 -13.31 11.90 -8.37
C SER A 21 -11.81 11.58 -8.45
N ILE A 22 -10.95 12.56 -8.19
CA ILE A 22 -9.50 12.38 -8.14
C ILE A 22 -9.13 11.39 -7.03
N VAL A 23 -9.69 11.54 -5.83
CA VAL A 23 -9.45 10.63 -4.71
C VAL A 23 -9.84 9.18 -5.05
N PHE A 24 -10.99 8.96 -5.68
CA PHE A 24 -11.40 7.63 -6.11
C PHE A 24 -10.45 7.02 -7.15
N ALA A 25 -9.97 7.83 -8.10
CA ALA A 25 -8.99 7.38 -9.09
C ALA A 25 -7.68 6.98 -8.40
N PHE A 26 -7.14 7.81 -7.50
CA PHE A 26 -5.94 7.46 -6.73
C PHE A 26 -6.13 6.19 -5.91
N PHE A 27 -7.30 5.97 -5.31
CA PHE A 27 -7.57 4.76 -4.53
C PHE A 27 -7.65 3.49 -5.39
N PHE A 28 -8.15 3.61 -6.62
CA PHE A 28 -8.09 2.54 -7.62
C PHE A 28 -6.64 2.23 -8.02
N LEU A 29 -5.85 3.26 -8.33
CA LEU A 29 -4.43 3.08 -8.67
C LEU A 29 -3.64 2.48 -7.49
N SER A 30 -3.90 2.93 -6.27
CA SER A 30 -3.29 2.36 -5.05
C SER A 30 -3.60 0.87 -4.91
N GLY A 31 -4.84 0.44 -5.18
CA GLY A 31 -5.21 -0.98 -5.22
C GLY A 31 -4.45 -1.77 -6.29
N ALA A 32 -4.30 -1.20 -7.50
CA ALA A 32 -3.50 -1.81 -8.55
C ALA A 32 -2.02 -1.96 -8.14
N CYS A 33 -1.42 -0.88 -7.65
CA CYS A 33 -0.04 -0.87 -7.16
C CYS A 33 0.17 -1.88 -6.03
N GLY A 34 -0.74 -1.97 -5.07
CA GLY A 34 -0.64 -2.93 -3.95
C GLY A 34 -0.48 -4.37 -4.42
N LEU A 35 -1.30 -4.79 -5.39
CA LEU A 35 -1.23 -6.16 -5.92
C LEU A 35 -0.10 -6.37 -6.93
N ILE A 36 0.31 -5.33 -7.65
CA ILE A 36 1.54 -5.38 -8.47
C ILE A 36 2.73 -5.69 -7.54
N TYR A 37 2.87 -4.92 -6.46
CA TYR A 37 3.95 -5.11 -5.49
C TYR A 37 3.87 -6.46 -4.80
N GLU A 38 2.68 -6.91 -4.39
CA GLU A 38 2.52 -8.23 -3.76
C GLU A 38 3.04 -9.35 -4.69
N VAL A 39 2.69 -9.31 -5.98
CA VAL A 39 3.17 -10.29 -6.97
C VAL A 39 4.67 -10.19 -7.21
N VAL A 40 5.20 -8.98 -7.35
CA VAL A 40 6.65 -8.75 -7.53
C VAL A 40 7.43 -9.26 -6.32
N TRP A 41 6.96 -9.00 -5.11
CA TRP A 41 7.62 -9.45 -3.87
C TRP A 41 7.57 -10.96 -3.72
N MET A 42 6.45 -11.62 -4.05
CA MET A 42 6.38 -13.09 -4.05
C MET A 42 7.44 -13.70 -4.98
N ARG A 43 7.65 -13.10 -6.16
CA ARG A 43 8.67 -13.54 -7.11
C ARG A 43 10.09 -13.25 -6.61
N LEU A 44 10.32 -12.06 -6.07
CA LEU A 44 11.63 -11.64 -5.56
C LEU A 44 12.08 -12.49 -4.37
N LEU A 45 11.19 -12.71 -3.39
CA LEU A 45 11.46 -13.61 -2.27
C LEU A 45 11.56 -15.06 -2.74
N GLY A 46 10.87 -15.44 -3.81
CA GLY A 46 11.03 -16.75 -4.47
C GLY A 46 12.45 -16.99 -4.95
N LEU A 47 13.06 -15.98 -5.57
CA LEU A 47 14.46 -16.03 -6.02
C LEU A 47 15.44 -16.08 -4.85
N LEU A 48 15.15 -15.40 -3.75
CA LEU A 48 15.98 -15.45 -2.55
C LEU A 48 15.85 -16.82 -1.87
N MET A 49 14.64 -17.23 -1.54
CA MET A 49 14.37 -18.40 -0.69
C MET A 49 14.45 -19.74 -1.43
N GLY A 50 14.36 -19.74 -2.76
CA GLY A 50 14.38 -20.95 -3.59
C GLY A 50 13.11 -21.81 -3.50
N HIS A 51 12.29 -21.61 -2.47
CA HIS A 51 11.04 -22.33 -2.21
C HIS A 51 9.83 -21.40 -2.32
N THR A 52 9.02 -21.63 -3.35
CA THR A 52 7.83 -20.81 -3.66
C THR A 52 6.84 -20.74 -2.50
N VAL A 53 6.63 -21.84 -1.79
CA VAL A 53 5.68 -21.89 -0.66
C VAL A 53 6.13 -20.95 0.46
N HIS A 54 7.41 -20.99 0.85
CA HIS A 54 7.93 -20.13 1.93
C HIS A 54 7.87 -18.64 1.56
N SER A 55 8.14 -18.31 0.30
CA SER A 55 8.06 -16.93 -0.18
C SER A 55 6.62 -16.41 -0.17
N VAL A 56 5.68 -17.18 -0.73
CA VAL A 56 4.27 -16.80 -0.78
C VAL A 56 3.69 -16.66 0.63
N THR A 57 3.97 -17.59 1.54
CA THR A 57 3.47 -17.50 2.92
C THR A 57 4.07 -16.32 3.67
N THR A 58 5.36 -16.01 3.45
CA THR A 58 6.01 -14.82 4.06
C THR A 58 5.34 -13.53 3.59
N VAL A 59 5.17 -13.37 2.27
CA VAL A 59 4.54 -12.17 1.71
C VAL A 59 3.12 -12.03 2.21
N LEU A 60 2.30 -13.09 2.10
CA LEU A 60 0.90 -13.05 2.50
C LEU A 60 0.75 -12.75 4.01
N THR A 61 1.61 -13.34 4.85
CA THR A 61 1.60 -13.08 6.29
C THR A 61 1.95 -11.62 6.60
N ALA A 62 3.00 -11.09 5.96
CA ALA A 62 3.37 -9.68 6.13
C ALA A 62 2.32 -8.72 5.56
N PHE A 63 1.68 -9.10 4.45
CA PHE A 63 0.63 -8.30 3.80
C PHE A 63 -0.62 -8.25 4.68
N MET A 64 -1.18 -9.39 5.06
CA MET A 64 -2.37 -9.45 5.91
C MET A 64 -2.10 -8.90 7.31
N GLY A 65 -0.95 -9.23 7.90
CA GLY A 65 -0.53 -8.72 9.21
C GLY A 65 -0.34 -7.20 9.20
N GLY A 66 0.30 -6.67 8.16
CA GLY A 66 0.48 -5.23 7.99
C GLY A 66 -0.83 -4.52 7.72
N LEU A 67 -1.69 -5.04 6.84
CA LEU A 67 -3.02 -4.47 6.58
C LEU A 67 -3.83 -4.35 7.88
N ALA A 68 -3.83 -5.40 8.70
CA ALA A 68 -4.51 -5.41 9.99
C ALA A 68 -3.89 -4.39 10.96
N LEU A 69 -2.56 -4.39 11.11
CA LEU A 69 -1.85 -3.46 11.98
C LEU A 69 -2.08 -2.00 11.56
N GLY A 70 -1.94 -1.73 10.27
CA GLY A 70 -2.15 -0.42 9.66
C GLY A 70 -3.57 0.09 9.84
N SER A 71 -4.55 -0.78 9.58
CA SER A 71 -5.97 -0.44 9.76
C SER A 71 -6.28 -0.08 11.22
N TYR A 72 -5.74 -0.85 12.16
CA TYR A 72 -5.91 -0.64 13.59
C TYR A 72 -5.26 0.66 14.08
N LEU A 73 -3.99 0.88 13.71
CA LEU A 73 -3.25 2.08 14.11
C LEU A 73 -3.88 3.34 13.49
N ALA A 74 -4.22 3.30 12.20
CA ALA A 74 -4.84 4.42 11.51
C ALA A 74 -6.23 4.74 12.07
N GLY A 75 -7.06 3.72 12.35
CA GLY A 75 -8.36 3.94 13.01
C GLY A 75 -8.20 4.73 14.31
N ARG A 76 -7.24 4.38 15.16
CA ARG A 76 -6.97 5.12 16.42
C ARG A 76 -6.46 6.54 16.19
N ILE A 77 -5.57 6.76 15.23
CA ILE A 77 -4.97 8.08 14.97
C ILE A 77 -5.99 9.02 14.33
N VAL A 78 -6.77 8.51 13.38
CA VAL A 78 -7.71 9.27 12.55
C VAL A 78 -9.01 9.58 13.31
N ASP A 79 -9.50 8.65 14.14
CA ASP A 79 -10.65 8.91 15.02
C ASP A 79 -10.26 9.62 16.32
N GLY A 80 -8.97 9.66 16.66
CA GLY A 80 -8.43 10.39 17.80
C GLY A 80 -8.42 11.92 17.65
N PRO A 81 -8.01 12.66 18.70
CA PRO A 81 -7.99 14.13 18.71
C PRO A 81 -7.08 14.76 17.64
N PHE A 82 -6.18 13.98 17.03
CA PHE A 82 -5.27 14.45 15.99
C PHE A 82 -5.95 14.55 14.62
N GLY A 83 -6.78 13.56 14.27
CA GLY A 83 -7.53 13.51 13.01
C GLY A 83 -8.76 14.41 12.98
N THR A 84 -9.40 14.62 14.14
CA THR A 84 -10.63 15.43 14.25
C THR A 84 -10.39 16.94 14.30
N ARG A 85 -9.14 17.38 14.44
CA ARG A 85 -8.79 18.81 14.52
C ARG A 85 -9.09 19.62 13.25
N HIS A 86 -9.02 18.99 12.07
CA HIS A 86 -9.27 19.69 10.80
C HIS A 86 -9.89 18.75 9.75
N PRO A 87 -10.91 19.18 8.99
CA PRO A 87 -11.61 18.33 8.02
C PRO A 87 -10.70 17.74 6.92
N ASN A 88 -9.63 18.45 6.53
CA ASN A 88 -8.74 18.03 5.44
C ASN A 88 -7.52 17.21 5.91
N ARG A 89 -7.32 17.01 7.22
CA ARG A 89 -6.16 16.26 7.72
C ARG A 89 -6.16 14.78 7.33
N PRO A 90 -7.29 14.05 7.34
CA PRO A 90 -7.28 12.66 6.91
C PRO A 90 -6.84 12.49 5.44
N LEU A 91 -7.17 13.45 4.57
CA LEU A 91 -6.67 13.47 3.19
C LEU A 91 -5.15 13.71 3.12
N LEU A 92 -4.60 14.58 3.97
CA LEU A 92 -3.16 14.78 4.06
C LEU A 92 -2.44 13.54 4.60
N ILE A 93 -3.01 12.86 5.61
CA ILE A 93 -2.49 11.58 6.10
C ILE A 93 -2.46 10.56 4.97
N TYR A 94 -3.55 10.43 4.20
CA TYR A 94 -3.59 9.57 3.02
C TYR A 94 -2.49 9.92 2.00
N GLY A 95 -2.33 11.19 1.65
CA GLY A 95 -1.29 11.62 0.70
C GLY A 95 0.14 11.32 1.19
N VAL A 96 0.40 11.51 2.50
CA VAL A 96 1.70 11.17 3.10
C VAL A 96 1.93 9.65 3.10
N LEU A 97 0.89 8.85 3.38
CA LEU A 97 0.97 7.39 3.32
C LEU A 97 1.30 6.91 1.90
N GLU A 98 0.60 7.39 0.89
CA GLU A 98 0.86 7.04 -0.51
C GLU A 98 2.28 7.42 -0.95
N ALA A 99 2.76 8.62 -0.57
CA ALA A 99 4.13 9.03 -0.84
C ALA A 99 5.16 8.16 -0.11
N ALA A 100 4.90 7.81 1.15
CA ALA A 100 5.76 6.93 1.94
C ALA A 100 5.80 5.51 1.37
N ILE A 101 4.67 4.98 0.90
CA ILE A 101 4.59 3.68 0.22
C ILE A 101 5.43 3.71 -1.05
N GLY A 102 5.23 4.71 -1.92
CA GLY A 102 5.98 4.83 -3.17
C GLY A 102 7.49 4.94 -2.93
N LEU A 103 7.90 5.77 -1.97
CA LEU A 103 9.30 5.91 -1.58
C LEU A 103 9.87 4.59 -1.03
N TYR A 104 9.13 3.91 -0.16
CA TYR A 104 9.59 2.65 0.44
C TYR A 104 9.73 1.56 -0.61
N CYS A 105 8.77 1.43 -1.53
CA CYS A 105 8.83 0.45 -2.61
C CYS A 105 10.04 0.69 -3.53
N ALA A 106 10.34 1.95 -3.86
CA ALA A 106 11.54 2.29 -4.65
C ALA A 106 12.86 1.99 -3.90
N LEU A 107 12.86 2.10 -2.57
CA LEU A 107 14.00 1.76 -1.71
C LEU A 107 14.11 0.25 -1.44
N LEU A 108 13.05 -0.54 -1.62
CA LEU A 108 13.00 -1.95 -1.25
C LEU A 108 14.11 -2.80 -1.89
N PRO A 109 14.45 -2.68 -3.19
CA PRO A 109 15.58 -3.42 -3.76
C PRO A 109 16.89 -3.14 -3.04
N HIS A 110 17.13 -1.87 -2.68
CA HIS A 110 18.31 -1.45 -1.96
C HIS A 110 18.32 -1.98 -0.53
N LEU A 111 17.15 -2.01 0.14
CA LEU A 111 17.01 -2.60 1.48
C LEU A 111 17.28 -4.11 1.48
N ILE A 112 16.85 -4.81 0.43
CA ILE A 112 17.12 -6.24 0.26
C ILE A 112 18.61 -6.50 0.06
N HIS A 113 19.28 -5.71 -0.79
CA HIS A 113 20.73 -5.78 -0.92
C HIS A 113 21.45 -5.45 0.38
N ALA A 114 21.00 -4.44 1.13
CA ALA A 114 21.55 -4.09 2.43
C ALA A 114 21.32 -5.19 3.50
N ALA A 115 20.34 -6.07 3.30
CA ALA A 115 20.09 -7.23 4.15
C ALA A 115 20.97 -8.45 3.79
N GLU A 116 21.70 -8.44 2.66
CA GLU A 116 22.60 -9.55 2.28
C GLU A 116 23.63 -9.92 3.35
N PRO A 117 24.33 -8.98 4.02
CA PRO A 117 25.27 -9.32 5.09
C PRO A 117 24.60 -10.03 6.27
N LEU A 118 23.34 -9.68 6.58
CA LEU A 118 22.57 -10.35 7.61
C LEU A 118 22.24 -11.79 7.21
N PHE A 119 21.84 -12.01 5.95
CA PHE A 119 21.64 -13.37 5.43
C PHE A 119 22.94 -14.19 5.43
N GLN A 120 24.08 -13.57 5.08
CA GLN A 120 25.40 -14.21 5.15
C GLN A 120 25.80 -14.56 6.57
N ALA A 121 25.47 -13.72 7.57
CA ALA A 121 25.71 -14.01 8.98
C ALA A 121 24.80 -15.12 9.52
N ILE A 122 23.55 -15.17 9.07
CA ILE A 122 22.58 -16.21 9.45
C ILE A 122 22.98 -17.58 8.86
N TYR A 123 23.55 -17.61 7.66
CA TYR A 123 23.89 -18.84 6.95
C TYR A 123 24.75 -19.83 7.77
N PRO A 124 25.92 -19.47 8.31
CA PRO A 124 26.74 -20.40 9.10
C PRO A 124 26.09 -20.79 10.44
N LEU A 125 25.22 -19.94 11.01
CA LEU A 125 24.57 -20.19 12.30
C LEU A 125 23.37 -21.14 12.21
N ALA A 126 22.71 -21.18 11.05
CA ALA A 126 21.43 -21.87 10.87
C ALA A 126 21.41 -22.86 9.70
N SER A 127 22.48 -22.97 8.91
CA SER A 127 22.53 -23.88 7.74
C SER A 127 22.32 -25.35 8.09
N ASP A 128 22.69 -25.78 9.29
CA ASP A 128 22.49 -27.16 9.76
C ASP A 128 21.02 -27.48 10.05
N SER A 129 20.16 -26.47 10.24
CA SER A 129 18.73 -26.64 10.51
C SER A 129 17.87 -25.89 9.50
N PHE A 130 17.27 -26.65 8.59
CA PHE A 130 16.38 -26.13 7.55
C PHE A 130 15.25 -25.25 8.11
N GLU A 131 14.65 -25.66 9.24
CA GLU A 131 13.55 -24.92 9.88
C GLU A 131 14.01 -23.59 10.45
N LEU A 132 15.14 -23.58 11.19
CA LEU A 132 15.69 -22.37 11.79
C LEU A 132 16.10 -21.36 10.71
N PHE A 133 16.74 -21.83 9.64
CA PHE A 133 17.16 -20.98 8.53
C PHE A 133 15.94 -20.31 7.88
N ASN A 134 14.89 -21.07 7.59
CA ASN A 134 13.68 -20.51 6.97
C ASN A 134 12.91 -19.58 7.91
N LEU A 135 12.86 -19.87 9.21
CA LEU A 135 12.23 -19.00 10.20
C LEU A 135 12.94 -17.64 10.28
N LEU A 136 14.27 -17.63 10.34
CA LEU A 136 15.03 -16.37 10.38
C LEU A 136 14.83 -15.55 9.10
N ARG A 137 14.81 -16.20 7.94
CA ARG A 137 14.53 -15.52 6.66
C ARG A 137 13.11 -14.97 6.61
N PHE A 138 12.14 -15.73 7.10
CA PHE A 138 10.75 -15.27 7.26
C PHE A 138 10.68 -14.02 8.14
N LEU A 139 11.39 -13.98 9.28
CA LEU A 139 11.41 -12.82 10.16
C LEU A 139 12.05 -11.59 9.51
N VAL A 140 13.19 -11.77 8.84
CA VAL A 140 13.87 -10.66 8.14
C VAL A 140 13.03 -10.13 6.98
N CYS A 141 12.61 -10.99 6.06
CA CYS A 141 11.80 -10.58 4.91
C CYS A 141 10.42 -10.08 5.35
N GLY A 142 9.77 -10.76 6.29
CA GLY A 142 8.47 -10.39 6.83
C GLY A 142 8.50 -9.02 7.50
N SER A 143 9.52 -8.72 8.30
CA SER A 143 9.66 -7.40 8.94
C SER A 143 9.92 -6.27 7.93
N LEU A 144 10.71 -6.52 6.89
CA LEU A 144 10.90 -5.57 5.78
C LEU A 144 9.57 -5.27 5.07
N LEU A 145 8.78 -6.30 4.77
CA LEU A 145 7.50 -6.13 4.08
C LEU A 145 6.39 -5.58 4.99
N LEU A 146 6.49 -5.77 6.31
CA LEU A 146 5.47 -5.31 7.26
C LEU A 146 5.31 -3.79 7.26
N ILE A 147 6.39 -3.03 7.05
CA ILE A 147 6.37 -1.56 7.06
C ILE A 147 5.48 -1.00 5.93
N PRO A 148 5.72 -1.30 4.64
CA PRO A 148 4.90 -0.77 3.55
C PRO A 148 3.47 -1.32 3.60
N THR A 149 3.27 -2.58 4.00
CA THR A 149 1.92 -3.16 4.10
C THR A 149 1.11 -2.55 5.25
N THR A 150 1.77 -2.12 6.32
CA THR A 150 1.15 -1.31 7.39
C THR A 150 0.69 0.05 6.87
N PHE A 151 1.50 0.72 6.05
CA PHE A 151 1.07 1.97 5.42
C PHE A 151 -0.09 1.76 4.45
N MET A 152 -0.06 0.69 3.64
CA MET A 152 -1.17 0.32 2.77
C MET A 152 -2.46 0.07 3.57
N GLY A 153 -2.38 -0.62 4.71
CA GLY A 153 -3.53 -0.86 5.60
C GLY A 153 -4.14 0.41 6.19
N ALA A 154 -3.30 1.44 6.41
CA ALA A 154 -3.73 2.71 6.96
C ALA A 154 -4.52 3.59 5.97
N THR A 155 -4.43 3.32 4.67
CA THR A 155 -5.05 4.15 3.62
C THR A 155 -6.58 4.17 3.70
N LEU A 156 -7.23 3.00 3.87
CA LEU A 156 -8.68 2.88 3.86
C LEU A 156 -9.33 3.60 5.05
N PRO A 157 -8.88 3.43 6.31
CA PRO A 157 -9.43 4.20 7.43
C PRO A 157 -9.26 5.72 7.27
N ALA A 158 -8.08 6.16 6.79
CA ALA A 158 -7.82 7.59 6.56
C ALA A 158 -8.77 8.18 5.51
N LEU A 159 -8.97 7.48 4.40
CA LEU A 159 -9.84 7.93 3.32
C LEU A 159 -11.33 7.83 3.67
N SER A 160 -11.72 6.76 4.38
CA SER A 160 -13.07 6.58 4.90
C SER A 160 -13.45 7.78 5.78
N ARG A 161 -12.59 8.18 6.72
CA ARG A 161 -12.84 9.35 7.56
C ARG A 161 -13.04 10.63 6.77
N TYR A 162 -12.27 10.83 5.70
CA TYR A 162 -12.39 12.01 4.86
C TYR A 162 -13.70 12.05 4.06
N LEU A 163 -14.14 10.90 3.54
CA LEU A 163 -15.28 10.83 2.63
C LEU A 163 -16.63 10.61 3.34
N VAL A 164 -16.61 10.02 4.54
CA VAL A 164 -17.83 9.77 5.33
C VAL A 164 -18.27 11.08 6.00
N ALA A 165 -19.31 11.69 5.44
CA ALA A 165 -19.93 12.90 6.00
C ALA A 165 -20.98 12.61 7.09
N ARG A 166 -21.60 11.42 7.05
CA ARG A 166 -22.63 10.95 7.99
C ARG A 166 -22.48 9.46 8.27
N GLN A 167 -22.73 9.04 9.51
CA GLN A 167 -22.64 7.63 9.92
C GLN A 167 -23.56 6.73 9.09
N ASP A 168 -24.75 7.22 8.70
CA ASP A 168 -25.71 6.49 7.85
C ASP A 168 -25.15 6.11 6.47
N THR A 169 -24.16 6.88 5.97
CA THR A 169 -23.52 6.65 4.66
C THR A 169 -22.19 5.90 4.77
N LEU A 170 -21.77 5.51 5.97
CA LEU A 170 -20.48 4.87 6.22
C LEU A 170 -20.35 3.57 5.43
N GLY A 171 -21.33 2.66 5.55
CA GLY A 171 -21.29 1.36 4.87
C GLY A 171 -21.22 1.48 3.35
N LEU A 172 -22.03 2.36 2.76
CA LEU A 172 -22.02 2.60 1.31
C LEU A 172 -20.70 3.22 0.82
N THR A 173 -20.14 4.17 1.57
CA THR A 173 -18.89 4.86 1.20
C THR A 173 -17.71 3.90 1.30
N VAL A 174 -17.59 3.17 2.42
CA VAL A 174 -16.55 2.16 2.62
C VAL A 174 -16.69 1.04 1.59
N GLY A 175 -17.91 0.57 1.31
CA GLY A 175 -18.16 -0.45 0.30
C GLY A 175 -17.73 -0.02 -1.11
N ARG A 176 -18.02 1.23 -1.51
CA ARG A 176 -17.56 1.78 -2.79
C ARG A 176 -16.03 1.89 -2.87
N LEU A 177 -15.40 2.33 -1.79
CA LEU A 177 -13.94 2.38 -1.71
C LEU A 177 -13.35 0.99 -1.86
N TYR A 178 -13.83 0.04 -1.07
CA TYR A 178 -13.37 -1.34 -1.11
C TYR A 178 -13.54 -1.94 -2.51
N ALA A 179 -14.71 -1.76 -3.14
CA ALA A 179 -14.94 -2.21 -4.51
C ALA A 179 -13.94 -1.61 -5.52
N LEU A 180 -13.71 -0.30 -5.48
CA LEU A 180 -12.73 0.35 -6.37
C LEU A 180 -11.31 -0.17 -6.16
N ASN A 181 -10.90 -0.32 -4.90
CA ASN A 181 -9.59 -0.87 -4.57
C ASN A 181 -9.46 -2.32 -5.05
N THR A 182 -10.48 -3.15 -4.85
CA THR A 182 -10.51 -4.53 -5.35
C THR A 182 -10.47 -4.60 -6.87
N PHE A 183 -11.21 -3.74 -7.59
CA PHE A 183 -11.12 -3.68 -9.05
C PHE A 183 -9.72 -3.27 -9.52
N GLY A 184 -9.12 -2.29 -8.86
CA GLY A 184 -7.73 -1.89 -9.10
C GLY A 184 -6.77 -3.05 -8.87
N ALA A 185 -6.92 -3.75 -7.75
CA ALA A 185 -6.15 -4.93 -7.37
C ALA A 185 -6.25 -6.06 -8.40
N VAL A 186 -7.45 -6.39 -8.87
CA VAL A 186 -7.68 -7.36 -9.95
C VAL A 186 -6.98 -6.92 -11.23
N PHE A 187 -7.12 -5.64 -11.61
CA PHE A 187 -6.43 -5.10 -12.78
C PHE A 187 -4.91 -5.17 -12.63
N GLY A 188 -4.36 -4.78 -11.48
CA GLY A 188 -2.92 -4.78 -11.20
C GLY A 188 -2.31 -6.18 -11.19
N SER A 189 -2.94 -7.14 -10.51
CA SER A 189 -2.51 -8.54 -10.50
C SER A 189 -2.50 -9.16 -11.90
N PHE A 190 -3.56 -8.91 -12.69
CA PHE A 190 -3.64 -9.33 -14.08
C PHE A 190 -2.54 -8.65 -14.93
N ALA A 191 -2.42 -7.32 -14.84
CA ALA A 191 -1.41 -6.57 -15.58
C ALA A 191 0.02 -7.04 -15.28
N THR A 192 0.29 -7.37 -14.02
CA THR A 192 1.61 -7.85 -13.58
C THR A 192 1.98 -9.18 -14.21
N GLY A 193 1.07 -10.14 -14.17
CA GLY A 193 1.31 -11.49 -14.69
C GLY A 193 1.44 -11.55 -16.21
N PHE A 194 0.65 -10.73 -16.92
CA PHE A 194 0.53 -10.82 -18.38
C PHE A 194 1.32 -9.76 -19.15
N PHE A 195 1.61 -8.60 -18.55
CA PHE A 195 2.28 -7.48 -19.23
C PHE A 195 3.55 -7.05 -18.54
N PHE A 196 3.52 -6.74 -17.23
CA PHE A 196 4.68 -6.12 -16.60
C PHE A 196 5.88 -7.05 -16.47
N ILE A 197 5.69 -8.23 -15.87
CA ILE A 197 6.78 -9.20 -15.72
C ILE A 197 7.28 -9.70 -17.09
N PRO A 198 6.42 -10.06 -18.06
CA PRO A 198 6.89 -10.53 -19.36
C PRO A 198 7.63 -9.47 -20.19
N TRP A 199 7.22 -8.20 -20.15
CA TRP A 199 7.78 -7.18 -21.05
C TRP A 199 8.93 -6.39 -20.42
N PHE A 200 8.84 -6.04 -19.14
CA PHE A 200 9.85 -5.23 -18.46
C PHE A 200 10.82 -6.10 -17.64
N GLY A 201 10.47 -7.35 -17.37
CA GLY A 201 11.26 -8.21 -16.50
C GLY A 201 11.18 -7.77 -15.03
N MET A 202 11.74 -8.60 -14.15
CA MET A 202 11.64 -8.41 -12.70
C MET A 202 12.29 -7.10 -12.22
N ARG A 203 13.44 -6.71 -12.78
CA ARG A 203 14.18 -5.52 -12.32
C ARG A 203 13.42 -4.22 -12.60
N LEU A 204 12.92 -4.03 -13.82
CA LEU A 204 12.21 -2.79 -14.18
C LEU A 204 10.79 -2.73 -13.60
N THR A 205 10.14 -3.87 -13.35
CA THR A 205 8.80 -3.87 -12.71
C THR A 205 8.84 -3.48 -11.22
N THR A 206 10.03 -3.52 -10.60
CA THR A 206 10.19 -3.19 -9.18
C THR A 206 10.38 -1.68 -8.93
N TYR A 207 10.77 -0.92 -9.95
CA TYR A 207 11.00 0.53 -9.89
C TYR A 207 9.83 1.30 -10.53
#